data_AF-A0A961Q337-F1
#
_entry.id   AF-A0A961Q337-F1
#
_cell.length_a   1.000
_cell.length_b   1.000
_cell.length_c   1.000
_cell.angle_alpha   90.00
_cell.angle_beta   90.00
_cell.angle_gamma   90.00
#
_symmetry.space_group_name_H-M   'P 1'
#
loop_
_entity.id
_entity.type
_entity.pdbx_description
1 polymer ?
#
loop_
_entity_poly.entity_id
_entity_poly.type
_entity_poly.pdbx_seq_one_letter_code
_entity_poly.pdbx_strand_id
1 'polypeptide(L)'
;PGWAGLALFALLLVAGVLGPRDPFENPLPLALWTVVWILLPLATVFLGDLWRPVAPWRGPVRLTRRLLGRTAGIGLTRLGHLPAILGFLGFAWFEIVSLAPSDPLVLAKVAAAYWLAIFLLAVLEGEDWLDRGEMLTLYFATLARVAPLWRDRDGGRATLMLARPGAQIESLPPPSPTLFAFITLLIASVSF
;
A
#
# COMPACT_ATOMS: atom_id res chain seq x y z
N PRO A 1 3.76 -3.10 14.57
CA PRO A 1 2.83 -2.28 13.75
C PRO A 1 2.12 -3.19 12.75
N GLY A 2 0.86 -2.90 12.37
CA GLY A 2 0.13 -3.65 11.34
C GLY A 2 -0.88 -4.73 11.80
N TRP A 3 -0.94 -5.08 13.09
CA TRP A 3 -1.92 -6.07 13.59
C TRP A 3 -3.36 -5.56 13.56
N ALA A 4 -3.59 -4.31 13.99
CA ALA A 4 -4.91 -3.68 13.90
C ALA A 4 -5.38 -3.56 12.44
N GLY A 5 -4.46 -3.21 11.54
CA GLY A 5 -4.69 -3.20 10.10
C GLY A 5 -5.06 -4.57 9.55
N LEU A 6 -4.33 -5.63 9.95
CA LEU A 6 -4.67 -7.00 9.56
C LEU A 6 -6.03 -7.43 10.09
N ALA A 7 -6.36 -7.12 11.35
CA ALA A 7 -7.65 -7.47 11.94
C ALA A 7 -8.80 -6.78 11.20
N LEU A 8 -8.66 -5.49 10.90
CA LEU A 8 -9.63 -4.75 10.10
C LEU A 8 -9.75 -5.32 8.68
N PHE A 9 -8.62 -5.61 8.03
CA PHE A 9 -8.61 -6.22 6.70
C PHE A 9 -9.30 -7.59 6.69
N ALA A 10 -9.03 -8.46 7.68
CA ALA A 10 -9.68 -9.74 7.82
C ALA A 10 -11.20 -9.60 8.02
N LEU A 11 -11.64 -8.64 8.85
CA LEU A 11 -13.06 -8.36 9.03
C LEU A 11 -13.73 -7.93 7.72
N LEU A 12 -13.08 -7.06 6.93
CA LEU A 12 -13.57 -6.64 5.63
C LEU A 12 -13.64 -7.81 4.64
N LEU A 13 -12.66 -8.73 4.65
CA LEU A 13 -12.73 -9.95 3.83
C LEU A 13 -13.92 -10.83 4.23
N VAL A 14 -14.16 -11.04 5.53
CA VAL A 14 -15.32 -11.77 6.01
C VAL A 14 -16.61 -11.11 5.54
N ALA A 15 -16.71 -9.78 5.65
CA ALA A 15 -17.87 -9.03 5.17
C ALA A 15 -18.05 -9.11 3.64
N GLY A 16 -16.97 -9.10 2.86
CA GLY A 16 -17.05 -9.27 1.41
C GLY A 16 -17.54 -10.65 0.97
N VAL A 17 -17.22 -11.69 1.75
CA VAL A 17 -17.60 -13.08 1.45
C VAL A 17 -19.01 -13.42 1.96
N LEU A 18 -19.33 -13.01 3.20
CA LEU A 18 -20.57 -13.40 3.89
C LEU A 18 -21.65 -12.30 3.90
N GLY A 19 -21.29 -11.05 3.62
CA GLY A 19 -22.19 -9.91 3.64
C GLY A 19 -23.04 -9.74 2.37
N PRO A 20 -23.78 -8.62 2.27
CA PRO A 20 -24.62 -8.31 1.10
C PRO A 20 -23.82 -8.29 -0.19
N ARG A 21 -24.47 -8.64 -1.32
CA ARG A 21 -23.86 -8.54 -2.65
C ARG A 21 -23.97 -7.15 -3.26
N ASP A 22 -24.87 -6.32 -2.73
CA ASP A 22 -24.93 -4.91 -3.10
C ASP A 22 -23.64 -4.20 -2.63
N PRO A 23 -22.85 -3.60 -3.55
CA PRO A 23 -21.62 -2.90 -3.19
C PRO A 23 -21.83 -1.69 -2.27
N PHE A 24 -23.02 -1.08 -2.25
CA PHE A 24 -23.32 0.07 -1.41
C PHE A 24 -23.67 -0.31 0.03
N GLU A 25 -24.13 -1.55 0.25
CA GLU A 25 -24.39 -2.09 1.59
C GLU A 25 -23.20 -2.88 2.15
N ASN A 26 -22.34 -3.42 1.27
CA ASN A 26 -21.18 -4.18 1.70
C ASN A 26 -20.03 -3.25 2.12
N PRO A 27 -19.46 -3.42 3.33
CA PRO A 27 -18.41 -2.54 3.81
C PRO A 27 -17.07 -2.72 3.07
N LEU A 28 -16.82 -3.85 2.41
CA LEU A 28 -15.54 -4.09 1.73
C LEU A 28 -15.32 -3.18 0.51
N PRO A 29 -16.23 -3.14 -0.49
CA PRO A 29 -16.11 -2.19 -1.60
C PRO A 29 -16.05 -0.74 -1.12
N LEU A 30 -16.89 -0.35 -0.16
CA LEU A 30 -16.90 1.00 0.39
C LEU A 30 -15.55 1.35 1.06
N ALA A 31 -15.01 0.44 1.88
CA ALA A 31 -13.73 0.66 2.54
C ALA A 31 -12.58 0.77 1.51
N LEU A 32 -12.54 -0.10 0.50
CA LEU A 32 -11.47 -0.06 -0.48
C LEU A 32 -11.59 1.16 -1.40
N TRP A 33 -12.73 1.32 -2.07
CA TRP A 33 -12.89 2.31 -3.13
C TRP A 33 -13.11 3.72 -2.59
N THR A 34 -13.79 3.88 -1.45
CA THR A 34 -14.03 5.21 -0.87
C THR A 34 -12.96 5.56 0.16
N VAL A 35 -12.75 4.71 1.16
CA VAL A 35 -11.85 5.08 2.26
C VAL A 35 -10.39 4.98 1.82
N VAL A 36 -9.95 3.82 1.31
CA VAL A 36 -8.54 3.60 0.95
C VAL A 36 -8.17 4.30 -0.36
N TRP A 37 -9.06 4.37 -1.35
CA TRP A 37 -8.70 4.90 -2.67
C TRP A 37 -9.03 6.38 -2.87
N ILE A 38 -9.94 6.98 -2.09
CA ILE A 38 -10.30 8.41 -2.23
C ILE A 38 -9.90 9.20 -0.99
N LEU A 39 -10.40 8.83 0.19
CA LEU A 39 -10.21 9.63 1.40
C LEU A 39 -8.77 9.57 1.92
N LEU A 40 -8.19 8.37 1.94
CA LEU A 40 -6.84 8.17 2.47
C LEU A 40 -5.75 8.85 1.62
N PRO A 41 -5.79 8.82 0.27
CA PRO A 41 -4.83 9.55 -0.56
C PRO A 41 -4.96 11.05 -0.36
N LEU A 42 -6.19 11.57 -0.33
CA LEU A 42 -6.47 12.98 -0.07
C LEU A 42 -5.88 13.40 1.28
N ALA A 43 -6.14 12.63 2.33
CA ALA A 43 -5.57 12.89 3.66
C ALA A 43 -4.03 12.77 3.67
N THR A 44 -3.47 11.80 2.93
CA THR A 44 -2.02 11.56 2.85
C THR A 44 -1.28 12.74 2.21
N VAL A 45 -1.88 13.36 1.18
CA VAL A 45 -1.31 14.55 0.53
C VAL A 45 -1.28 15.76 1.47
N PHE A 46 -2.03 15.77 2.57
CA PHE A 46 -1.98 16.85 3.57
C PHE A 46 -1.21 16.50 4.84
N LEU A 47 -1.27 15.24 5.29
CA LEU A 47 -0.85 14.81 6.63
C LEU A 47 0.35 13.85 6.64
N GLY A 48 0.90 13.54 5.46
CA GLY A 48 2.00 12.59 5.29
C GLY A 48 1.52 11.14 5.28
N ASP A 49 2.43 10.19 5.47
CA ASP A 49 2.15 8.76 5.30
C ASP A 49 1.26 8.18 6.41
N LEU A 50 -0.04 8.08 6.12
CA LEU A 50 -1.06 7.49 6.98
C LEU A 50 -1.21 5.97 6.78
N TRP A 51 -0.67 5.42 5.68
CA TRP A 51 -0.80 4.01 5.34
C TRP A 51 0.14 3.13 6.14
N ARG A 52 1.41 3.53 6.28
CA ARG A 52 2.44 2.76 6.96
C ARG A 52 2.06 2.20 8.36
N PRO A 53 1.35 2.93 9.24
CA PRO A 53 0.92 2.37 10.53
C PRO A 53 -0.19 1.31 10.42
N VAL A 54 -1.05 1.40 9.40
CA VAL A 54 -2.21 0.53 9.21
C VAL A 54 -1.99 -0.59 8.19
N ALA A 55 -0.88 -0.58 7.45
CA ALA A 55 -0.54 -1.60 6.47
C ALA A 55 -0.55 -3.02 7.09
N PRO A 56 -1.31 -3.99 6.54
CA PRO A 56 -1.61 -5.27 7.19
C PRO A 56 -0.52 -6.35 7.07
N TRP A 57 0.73 -5.99 6.74
CA TRP A 57 1.81 -6.98 6.50
C TRP A 57 2.93 -6.98 7.54
N ARG A 58 3.38 -5.81 8.02
CA ARG A 58 4.63 -5.70 8.82
C ARG A 58 4.64 -6.62 10.05
N GLY A 59 3.56 -6.63 10.83
CA GLY A 59 3.42 -7.49 12.02
C GLY A 59 3.48 -8.99 11.69
N PRO A 60 2.59 -9.48 10.79
CA PRO A 60 2.59 -10.87 10.34
C PRO A 60 3.92 -11.32 9.73
N VAL A 61 4.50 -10.55 8.80
CA VAL A 61 5.77 -10.88 8.15
C VAL A 61 6.89 -11.05 9.18
N ARG A 62 6.98 -10.11 10.13
CA ARG A 62 7.97 -10.15 11.21
C ARG A 62 7.82 -11.39 12.09
N LEU A 63 6.58 -11.73 12.47
CA LEU A 63 6.31 -12.91 13.28
C LEU A 63 6.68 -14.18 12.52
N THR A 64 6.20 -14.34 11.29
CA THR A 64 6.44 -15.53 10.48
C THR A 64 7.92 -15.73 10.17
N ARG A 65 8.66 -14.66 9.83
CA ARG A 65 10.12 -14.77 9.63
C ARG A 65 10.86 -15.21 10.89
N ARG A 66 10.46 -14.69 12.06
CA ARG A 66 11.03 -15.11 13.36
C ARG A 66 10.76 -16.59 13.62
N LEU A 67 9.53 -17.05 13.41
CA LEU A 67 9.15 -18.46 13.60
C LEU A 67 9.89 -19.40 12.64
N LEU A 68 10.15 -18.95 11.40
CA LEU A 68 10.90 -19.70 10.39
C LEU A 68 12.43 -19.57 10.53
N GLY A 69 12.93 -18.80 11.50
CA GLY A 69 14.37 -18.52 11.66
C GLY A 69 15.01 -17.80 10.46
N ARG A 70 14.21 -17.09 9.65
CA ARG A 70 14.68 -16.44 8.42
C ARG A 70 15.26 -15.06 8.71
N THR A 71 16.57 -14.92 8.51
CA THR A 71 17.29 -13.65 8.62
C THR A 71 17.65 -13.06 7.26
N ALA A 72 18.00 -13.89 6.28
CA ALA A 72 18.35 -13.46 4.93
C ALA A 72 17.12 -13.22 4.02
N GLY A 73 17.30 -12.35 3.03
CA GLY A 73 16.38 -12.18 1.90
C GLY A 73 16.78 -13.06 0.71
N ILE A 74 15.88 -13.17 -0.27
CA ILE A 74 16.11 -13.94 -1.51
C ILE A 74 16.65 -13.05 -2.65
N GLY A 75 16.79 -11.74 -2.41
CA GLY A 75 17.33 -10.78 -3.36
C GLY A 75 16.28 -10.01 -4.17
N LEU A 76 15.00 -10.00 -3.78
CA LEU A 76 13.95 -9.21 -4.44
C LEU A 76 14.26 -7.70 -4.42
N THR A 77 15.03 -7.22 -3.45
CA THR A 77 15.45 -5.81 -3.37
C THR A 77 16.21 -5.33 -4.61
N ARG A 78 16.84 -6.26 -5.35
CA ARG A 78 17.54 -5.98 -6.61
C ARG A 78 16.59 -5.56 -7.74
N LEU A 79 15.31 -5.90 -7.64
CA LEU A 79 14.27 -5.54 -8.60
C LEU A 79 13.77 -4.09 -8.43
N GLY A 80 14.28 -3.36 -7.42
CA GLY A 80 13.85 -2.00 -7.13
C GLY A 80 12.35 -1.95 -6.87
N HIS A 81 11.64 -1.11 -7.63
CA HIS A 81 10.19 -0.93 -7.53
C HIS A 81 9.38 -1.78 -8.53
N LEU A 82 10.02 -2.65 -9.33
CA LEU A 82 9.31 -3.47 -10.33
C LEU A 82 8.13 -4.28 -9.75
N PRO A 83 8.24 -4.93 -8.59
CA PRO A 83 7.09 -5.65 -8.02
C PRO A 83 5.91 -4.73 -7.70
N ALA A 84 6.16 -3.52 -7.20
CA ALA A 84 5.13 -2.53 -6.92
C ALA A 84 4.51 -1.98 -8.22
N ILE A 85 5.32 -1.79 -9.28
CA ILE A 85 4.83 -1.41 -10.62
C ILE A 85 3.88 -2.47 -11.17
N LEU A 86 4.27 -3.76 -11.12
CA LEU A 86 3.42 -4.85 -11.59
C LEU A 86 2.13 -4.96 -10.77
N GLY A 87 2.23 -4.76 -9.45
CA GLY A 87 1.06 -4.68 -8.56
C GLY A 87 0.13 -3.53 -8.96
N PHE A 88 0.69 -2.34 -9.20
CA PHE A 88 -0.06 -1.14 -9.61
C PHE A 88 -0.73 -1.31 -10.97
N LEU A 89 -0.01 -1.88 -11.94
CA LEU A 89 -0.59 -2.17 -13.25
C LEU A 89 -1.76 -3.15 -13.13
N GLY A 90 -1.62 -4.20 -12.32
CA GLY A 90 -2.69 -5.16 -12.05
C GLY A 90 -3.89 -4.53 -11.34
N PHE A 91 -3.64 -3.63 -10.38
CA PHE A 91 -4.69 -2.87 -9.71
C PHE A 91 -5.42 -1.92 -10.67
N ALA A 92 -4.70 -1.11 -11.44
CA ALA A 92 -5.29 -0.18 -12.40
C ALA A 92 -6.09 -0.93 -13.48
N TRP A 93 -5.58 -2.08 -13.95
CA TRP A 93 -6.35 -2.95 -14.85
C TRP A 93 -7.62 -3.48 -14.19
N PHE A 94 -7.55 -3.92 -12.93
CA PHE A 94 -8.72 -4.41 -12.21
C PHE A 94 -9.74 -3.30 -11.97
N GLU A 95 -9.31 -2.08 -11.64
CA GLU A 95 -10.17 -0.92 -11.46
C GLU A 95 -10.89 -0.51 -12.74
N ILE A 96 -10.16 -0.45 -13.87
CA ILE A 96 -10.66 0.15 -15.12
C ILE A 96 -11.33 -0.88 -16.03
N VAL A 97 -10.79 -2.11 -16.10
CA VAL A 97 -11.14 -3.09 -17.15
C VAL A 97 -12.01 -4.24 -16.61
N SER A 98 -11.95 -4.54 -15.31
CA SER A 98 -12.74 -5.62 -14.73
C SER A 98 -14.24 -5.40 -14.94
N LEU A 99 -14.98 -6.49 -15.19
CA LEU A 99 -16.44 -6.45 -15.35
C LEU A 99 -17.18 -6.21 -14.03
N ALA A 100 -16.55 -6.50 -12.89
CA ALA A 100 -17.17 -6.44 -11.57
C ALA A 100 -16.20 -6.01 -10.46
N PRO A 101 -15.55 -4.84 -10.58
CA PRO A 101 -14.59 -4.35 -9.58
C PRO A 101 -15.23 -4.06 -8.21
N SER A 102 -16.54 -3.80 -8.21
CA SER A 102 -17.32 -3.53 -7.01
C SER A 102 -18.07 -4.75 -6.47
N ASP A 103 -18.07 -5.90 -7.16
CA ASP A 103 -18.69 -7.11 -6.61
C ASP A 103 -17.93 -7.53 -5.34
N PRO A 104 -18.60 -7.62 -4.16
CA PRO A 104 -17.91 -7.84 -2.90
C PRO A 104 -17.13 -9.15 -2.83
N LEU A 105 -17.63 -10.23 -3.45
CA LEU A 105 -16.95 -11.53 -3.39
C LEU A 105 -15.73 -11.57 -4.32
N VAL A 106 -15.86 -11.03 -5.54
CA VAL A 106 -14.74 -10.88 -6.47
C VAL A 106 -13.66 -10.02 -5.81
N LEU A 107 -14.04 -8.90 -5.22
CA LEU A 107 -13.12 -7.99 -4.55
C LEU A 107 -12.43 -8.66 -3.36
N ALA A 108 -13.17 -9.40 -2.53
CA ALA A 108 -12.59 -10.14 -1.41
C ALA A 108 -11.55 -11.17 -1.88
N LYS A 109 -11.84 -11.89 -2.96
CA LYS A 109 -10.89 -12.87 -3.53
C LYS A 109 -9.62 -12.20 -4.05
N VAL A 110 -9.76 -11.11 -4.81
CA VAL A 110 -8.61 -10.37 -5.37
C VAL A 110 -7.78 -9.75 -4.25
N ALA A 111 -8.43 -9.11 -3.27
CA ALA A 111 -7.75 -8.50 -2.13
C ALA A 111 -7.02 -9.56 -1.28
N ALA A 112 -7.64 -10.72 -1.02
CA ALA A 112 -7.01 -11.82 -0.30
C ALA A 112 -5.82 -12.41 -1.05
N ALA A 113 -5.95 -12.62 -2.37
CA ALA A 113 -4.86 -13.10 -3.22
C ALA A 113 -3.69 -12.11 -3.26
N TYR A 114 -4.00 -10.83 -3.41
CA TYR A 114 -3.02 -9.75 -3.35
C TYR A 114 -2.27 -9.72 -2.02
N TRP A 115 -3.02 -9.73 -0.90
CA TRP A 115 -2.43 -9.72 0.44
C TRP A 115 -1.50 -10.93 0.65
N LEU A 116 -1.95 -12.12 0.25
CA LEU A 116 -1.19 -13.36 0.39
C LEU A 116 0.09 -13.34 -0.46
N ALA A 117 0.02 -12.89 -1.71
CA ALA A 117 1.18 -12.79 -2.57
C ALA A 117 2.26 -11.87 -1.98
N ILE A 118 1.86 -10.66 -1.56
CA ILE A 118 2.77 -9.70 -0.92
C ILE A 118 3.32 -10.26 0.40
N PHE A 119 2.48 -10.89 1.22
CA PHE A 119 2.90 -11.51 2.46
C PHE A 119 3.98 -12.57 2.24
N LEU A 120 3.79 -13.48 1.28
CA LEU A 120 4.77 -14.52 0.97
C LEU A 120 6.09 -13.92 0.47
N LEU A 121 6.05 -12.95 -0.45
CA LEU A 121 7.25 -12.28 -0.96
C LEU A 121 8.01 -11.55 0.15
N ALA A 122 7.29 -10.84 1.03
CA ALA A 122 7.88 -10.15 2.17
C ALA A 122 8.42 -11.12 3.25
N VAL A 123 7.80 -12.30 3.45
CA VAL A 123 8.35 -13.35 4.31
C VAL A 123 9.64 -13.92 3.72
N LEU A 124 9.73 -14.05 2.39
CA LEU A 124 10.95 -14.54 1.73
C LEU A 124 12.08 -13.50 1.77
N GLU A 125 11.78 -12.23 1.48
CA GLU A 125 12.77 -11.16 1.37
C GLU A 125 13.08 -10.47 2.70
N GLY A 126 12.06 -10.02 3.43
CA GLY A 126 12.20 -9.18 4.61
C GLY A 126 11.08 -8.14 4.69
N GLU A 127 10.77 -7.69 5.90
CA GLU A 127 9.70 -6.70 6.11
C GLU A 127 10.01 -5.32 5.49
N ASP A 128 11.29 -4.96 5.37
CA ASP A 128 11.71 -3.69 4.78
C ASP A 128 11.51 -3.65 3.25
N TRP A 129 11.37 -4.81 2.61
CA TRP A 129 11.06 -4.89 1.18
C TRP A 129 9.69 -4.30 0.86
N LEU A 130 8.75 -4.29 1.81
CA LEU A 130 7.43 -3.69 1.63
C LEU A 130 7.50 -2.22 1.21
N ASP A 131 8.51 -1.48 1.67
CA ASP A 131 8.71 -0.06 1.32
C ASP A 131 9.09 0.16 -0.15
N ARG A 132 9.40 -0.91 -0.90
CA ARG A 132 9.79 -0.85 -2.31
C ARG A 132 8.91 -1.71 -3.22
N GLY A 133 8.48 -2.88 -2.73
CA GLY A 133 7.80 -3.90 -3.53
C GLY A 133 6.28 -3.98 -3.34
N GLU A 134 5.72 -3.32 -2.33
CA GLU A 134 4.27 -3.28 -2.10
C GLU A 134 3.69 -2.00 -2.70
N MET A 135 2.66 -2.16 -3.54
CA MET A 135 2.09 -1.09 -4.35
C MET A 135 1.50 0.06 -3.52
N LEU A 136 0.63 -0.24 -2.55
CA LEU A 136 -0.03 0.78 -1.74
C LEU A 136 0.99 1.51 -0.88
N THR A 137 1.94 0.80 -0.27
CA THR A 137 3.03 1.41 0.49
C THR A 137 3.83 2.38 -0.37
N LEU A 138 4.20 1.99 -1.60
CA LEU A 138 4.91 2.87 -2.51
C LEU A 138 4.06 4.06 -2.98
N TYR A 139 2.79 3.82 -3.28
CA TYR A 139 1.83 4.84 -3.69
C TYR A 139 1.65 5.92 -2.62
N PHE A 140 1.27 5.52 -1.39
CA PHE A 140 1.09 6.45 -0.27
C PHE A 140 2.39 7.14 0.13
N ALA A 141 3.53 6.44 0.11
CA ALA A 141 4.83 7.06 0.36
C ALA A 141 5.22 8.09 -0.72
N THR A 142 4.76 7.89 -1.97
CA THR A 142 4.97 8.87 -3.05
C THR A 142 4.11 10.11 -2.83
N LEU A 143 2.83 9.94 -2.49
CA LEU A 143 1.93 11.05 -2.19
C LEU A 143 2.36 11.85 -0.95
N ALA A 144 2.81 11.17 0.09
CA ALA A 144 3.23 11.78 1.35
C ALA A 144 4.39 12.78 1.20
N ARG A 145 5.18 12.69 0.12
CA ARG A 145 6.27 13.64 -0.18
C ARG A 145 5.77 15.03 -0.53
N VAL A 146 4.52 15.15 -0.97
CA VAL A 146 3.88 16.43 -1.25
C VAL A 146 3.34 17.07 0.02
N ALA A 147 3.22 16.31 1.12
CA ALA A 147 2.52 16.76 2.31
C ALA A 147 3.17 17.97 2.98
N PRO A 148 2.40 19.05 3.25
CA PRO A 148 2.87 20.19 4.02
C PRO A 148 3.08 19.83 5.49
N LEU A 149 2.26 18.93 6.04
CA LEU A 149 2.42 18.39 7.39
C LEU A 149 2.89 16.93 7.29
N TRP A 150 4.01 16.58 7.90
CA TRP A 150 4.44 15.18 7.97
C TRP A 150 5.19 14.88 9.27
N ARG A 151 5.30 13.59 9.56
CA ARG A 151 6.06 13.10 10.71
C ARG A 151 7.42 12.60 10.24
N ASP A 152 8.47 13.33 10.60
CA ASP A 152 9.84 12.87 10.42
C ASP A 152 10.24 11.98 11.60
N ARG A 153 11.01 10.93 11.31
CA ARG A 153 11.47 9.96 12.29
C ARG A 153 12.97 9.78 12.14
N ASP A 154 13.73 10.62 12.83
CA ASP A 154 15.18 10.54 12.87
C ASP A 154 15.66 10.12 14.27
N GLY A 155 16.59 9.17 14.32
CA GLY A 155 17.24 8.71 15.57
C GLY A 155 16.29 8.23 16.69
N GLY A 156 15.08 7.76 16.37
CA GLY A 156 14.10 7.30 17.36
C GLY A 156 13.24 8.42 17.98
N ARG A 157 13.45 9.68 17.58
CA ARG A 157 12.53 10.79 17.86
C ARG A 157 11.59 10.99 16.68
N ALA A 158 10.36 11.37 17.00
CA ALA A 158 9.38 11.75 16.00
C ALA A 158 9.15 13.25 16.09
N THR A 159 9.52 13.99 15.06
CA THR A 159 9.25 15.42 14.94
C THR A 159 8.10 15.63 13.96
N LEU A 160 7.19 16.52 14.30
CA LEU A 160 6.15 16.96 13.39
C LEU A 160 6.71 18.15 12.61
N MET A 161 6.69 18.05 11.29
CA MET A 161 7.20 19.06 10.37
C MET A 161 6.05 19.73 9.66
N LEU A 162 6.15 21.06 9.49
CA LEU A 162 5.20 21.87 8.74
C LEU A 162 5.97 22.74 7.74
N ALA A 163 5.69 22.58 6.46
CA ALA A 163 6.30 23.33 5.37
C ALA A 163 5.31 23.54 4.22
N ARG A 164 5.75 24.22 3.15
CA ARG A 164 4.97 24.32 1.90
C ARG A 164 4.78 22.93 1.26
N PRO A 165 3.67 22.69 0.55
CA PRO A 165 3.50 21.44 -0.20
C PRO A 165 4.70 21.17 -1.12
N GLY A 166 5.20 19.94 -1.10
CA GLY A 166 6.36 19.52 -1.90
C GLY A 166 7.74 19.92 -1.36
N ALA A 167 7.85 20.61 -0.22
CA ALA A 167 9.14 21.00 0.36
C ALA A 167 10.08 19.80 0.60
N GLN A 168 9.52 18.62 0.90
CA GLN A 168 10.32 17.40 1.08
C GLN A 168 11.07 17.02 -0.21
N ILE A 169 10.46 17.24 -1.38
CA ILE A 169 11.01 16.85 -2.69
C ILE A 169 12.32 17.57 -3.00
N GLU A 170 12.46 18.82 -2.55
CA GLU A 170 13.67 19.64 -2.76
C GLU A 170 14.92 19.04 -2.10
N SER A 171 14.72 18.23 -1.05
CA SER A 171 15.81 17.58 -0.31
C SER A 171 16.08 16.12 -0.73
N LEU A 172 15.24 15.58 -1.62
CA LEU A 172 15.32 14.17 -2.01
C LEU A 172 16.33 13.98 -3.14
N PRO A 173 17.08 12.86 -3.14
CA PRO A 173 17.92 12.51 -4.28
C PRO A 173 17.05 12.27 -5.53
N PRO A 174 17.65 12.36 -6.73
CA PRO A 174 16.95 12.01 -7.97
C PRO A 174 16.29 10.63 -7.89
N PRO A 175 15.08 10.46 -8.44
CA PRO A 175 14.38 9.18 -8.38
C PRO A 175 15.16 8.11 -9.14
N SER A 176 15.12 6.88 -8.63
CA SER A 176 15.63 5.73 -9.39
C SER A 176 14.80 5.53 -10.66
N PRO A 177 15.34 4.90 -11.72
CA PRO A 177 14.59 4.64 -12.95
C PRO A 177 13.27 3.88 -12.73
N THR A 178 13.26 2.94 -11.76
CA THR A 178 12.04 2.21 -11.42
C THR A 178 11.05 3.06 -10.63
N LEU A 179 11.50 3.98 -9.77
CA LEU A 179 10.60 4.92 -9.10
C LEU A 179 9.99 5.90 -10.12
N PHE A 180 10.79 6.40 -11.06
CA PHE A 180 10.30 7.24 -12.15
C PHE A 180 9.23 6.52 -12.97
N ALA A 181 9.49 5.27 -13.38
CA ALA A 181 8.51 4.46 -14.11
C ALA A 181 7.20 4.25 -13.33
N PHE A 182 7.28 4.04 -12.01
CA PHE A 182 6.10 3.95 -11.15
C PHE A 182 5.30 5.25 -11.14
N ILE A 183 5.96 6.41 -11.00
CA ILE A 183 5.31 7.73 -11.02
C ILE A 183 4.67 8.01 -12.38
N THR A 184 5.33 7.66 -13.49
CA THR A 184 4.76 7.79 -14.83
C THR A 184 3.50 6.92 -14.99
N LEU A 185 3.55 5.66 -14.54
CA LEU A 185 2.39 4.76 -14.59
C LEU A 185 1.24 5.29 -13.73
N LEU A 186 1.54 5.82 -12.54
CA LEU A 186 0.56 6.43 -11.65
C LEU A 186 -0.21 7.56 -12.35
N ILE A 187 0.51 8.51 -12.95
CA ILE A 187 -0.11 9.65 -13.65
C ILE A 187 -0.89 9.18 -14.89
N ALA A 188 -0.36 8.19 -15.61
CA ALA A 188 -1.05 7.62 -16.77
C ALA A 188 -2.39 6.98 -16.38
N SER A 189 -2.46 6.27 -15.24
CA SER A 189 -3.66 5.55 -14.82
C SER A 189 -4.85 6.45 -14.47
N VAL A 190 -4.62 7.71 -14.09
CA VAL A 190 -5.67 8.69 -13.75
C VAL A 190 -6.05 9.60 -14.91
N SER A 191 -5.37 9.49 -16.05
CA SER A 191 -5.61 10.32 -17.23
C SER A 191 -6.67 9.74 -18.19
N PHE A 192 -7.18 8.54 -17.89
CA PHE A 192 -8.19 7.80 -18.67
C PHE A 192 -9.36 7.43 -17.76
#